data_AF-A0AAD0VBV8-F1
#
_entry.id   AF-A0AAD0VBV8-F1
#
_cell.length_a   1.000
_cell.length_b   1.000
_cell.length_c   1.000
_cell.angle_alpha   90.00
_cell.angle_beta   90.00
_cell.angle_gamma   90.00
#
_symmetry.space_group_name_H-M   'P 1'
#
loop_
_entity.id
_entity.type
_entity.pdbx_description
1 polymer ?
#
loop_
_entity_poly.entity_id
_entity_poly.type
_entity_poly.pdbx_seq_one_letter_code
_entity_poly.pdbx_strand_id
1 'polypeptide(L)'
;MNTKEKILSEALKLFAQKGYSDVYVKDIAMMVNIKAPSLYKHFKNKQEIFDSCIKTFYENMSKKRNTLLLPKNSVNNEIYLHKSRMDIIHIAQELFEFYLLDEIASNFRKMLLIDRYKDRNINRLYE
;
A
#
# COMPACT_ATOMS: atom_id res chain seq x y z
N MET A 1 -2.81 -17.33 -6.97
CA MET A 1 -3.24 -15.93 -7.20
C MET A 1 -4.60 -15.93 -7.88
N ASN A 2 -5.65 -15.48 -7.19
CA ASN A 2 -7.02 -15.41 -7.74
C ASN A 2 -7.24 -14.11 -8.54
N THR A 3 -8.36 -14.00 -9.26
CA THR A 3 -8.67 -12.80 -10.07
C THR A 3 -8.75 -11.53 -9.24
N LYS A 4 -9.27 -11.61 -8.00
CA LYS A 4 -9.38 -10.46 -7.10
C LYS A 4 -7.99 -9.92 -6.70
N GLU A 5 -7.04 -10.81 -6.41
CA GLU A 5 -5.64 -10.48 -6.13
C GLU A 5 -4.94 -9.87 -7.35
N LYS A 6 -5.20 -10.39 -8.57
CA LYS A 6 -4.69 -9.79 -9.81
C LYS A 6 -5.20 -8.37 -10.01
N ILE A 7 -6.51 -8.15 -9.82
CA ILE A 7 -7.12 -6.82 -9.92
C ILE A 7 -6.46 -5.87 -8.91
N LEU A 8 -6.27 -6.30 -7.67
CA LEU A 8 -5.65 -5.48 -6.62
C LEU A 8 -4.20 -5.09 -6.98
N SER A 9 -3.38 -6.06 -7.41
CA SER A 9 -1.98 -5.84 -7.78
C SER A 9 -1.85 -4.87 -8.95
N GLU A 10 -2.61 -5.10 -10.03
CA GLU A 10 -2.55 -4.24 -11.22
C GLU A 10 -3.16 -2.86 -10.98
N ALA A 11 -4.21 -2.76 -10.16
CA ALA A 11 -4.77 -1.46 -9.76
C ALA A 11 -3.74 -0.64 -8.99
N LEU A 12 -3.05 -1.24 -8.02
CA LEU A 12 -2.04 -0.55 -7.23
C LEU A 12 -0.85 -0.07 -8.09
N LYS A 13 -0.41 -0.87 -9.08
CA LYS A 13 0.60 -0.45 -10.05
C LYS A 13 0.14 0.75 -10.88
N LEU A 14 -1.10 0.72 -11.39
CA LEU A 14 -1.66 1.84 -12.14
C LEU A 14 -1.77 3.10 -11.29
N PHE A 15 -2.27 2.99 -10.06
CA PHE A 15 -2.33 4.11 -9.12
C PHE A 15 -0.94 4.67 -8.81
N ALA A 16 0.07 3.81 -8.67
CA ALA A 16 1.46 4.23 -8.44
C ALA A 16 2.11 4.94 -9.63
N GLN A 17 1.58 4.76 -10.85
CA GLN A 17 2.09 5.40 -12.06
C GLN A 17 1.36 6.70 -12.39
N LYS A 18 0.04 6.74 -12.18
CA LYS A 18 -0.84 7.82 -12.66
C LYS A 18 -1.49 8.63 -11.54
N GLY A 19 -1.51 8.10 -10.32
CA GLY A 19 -2.37 8.58 -9.23
C GLY A 19 -3.75 7.93 -9.27
N TYR A 20 -4.44 7.93 -8.13
CA TYR A 20 -5.77 7.36 -7.96
C TYR A 20 -6.82 8.06 -8.83
N SER A 21 -6.78 9.39 -8.89
CA SER A 21 -7.78 10.20 -9.60
C SER A 21 -7.78 9.93 -11.11
N ASP A 22 -6.61 9.70 -11.70
CA ASP A 22 -6.39 9.57 -13.14
C ASP A 22 -6.54 8.13 -13.66
N VAL A 23 -6.95 7.18 -12.81
CA VAL A 23 -7.20 5.78 -13.18
C VAL A 23 -8.70 5.46 -13.17
N TYR A 24 -9.17 4.78 -14.21
CA TYR A 24 -10.55 4.29 -14.34
C TYR A 24 -10.63 2.76 -14.21
N VAL A 25 -11.80 2.25 -13.82
CA VAL A 25 -12.05 0.79 -13.68
C VAL A 25 -11.76 0.03 -14.99
N LYS A 26 -12.04 0.65 -16.15
CA LYS A 26 -11.72 0.08 -17.46
C LYS A 26 -10.22 -0.13 -17.67
N ASP A 27 -9.38 0.77 -17.15
CA ASP A 27 -7.93 0.67 -17.31
C ASP A 27 -7.39 -0.54 -16.55
N ILE A 28 -7.90 -0.74 -15.33
CA ILE A 28 -7.58 -1.90 -14.50
C ILE A 28 -8.05 -3.20 -15.17
N ALA A 29 -9.28 -3.19 -15.72
CA ALA A 29 -9.83 -4.36 -16.41
C ALA A 29 -8.98 -4.77 -17.63
N MET A 30 -8.49 -3.79 -18.41
CA MET A 30 -7.55 -4.03 -19.51
C MET A 30 -6.25 -4.67 -19.02
N MET A 31 -5.67 -4.17 -17.92
CA MET A 31 -4.41 -4.72 -17.37
C MET A 31 -4.52 -6.18 -16.93
N VAL A 32 -5.68 -6.60 -16.40
CA VAL A 32 -5.90 -8.00 -16.00
C VAL A 32 -6.55 -8.86 -17.09
N ASN A 33 -6.69 -8.33 -18.31
CA ASN A 33 -7.28 -8.99 -19.47
C ASN A 33 -8.73 -9.52 -19.22
N ILE A 34 -9.58 -8.69 -18.61
CA ILE A 34 -11.01 -8.99 -18.43
C ILE A 34 -11.88 -7.84 -18.94
N LYS A 35 -13.15 -8.12 -19.20
CA LYS A 35 -14.14 -7.07 -19.49
C LYS A 35 -14.46 -6.27 -18.22
N ALA A 36 -14.61 -4.95 -18.33
CA ALA A 36 -14.98 -4.08 -17.21
C ALA A 36 -16.20 -4.59 -16.39
N PRO A 37 -17.30 -5.09 -17.01
CA PRO A 37 -18.40 -5.73 -16.28
C PRO A 37 -17.99 -6.90 -15.37
N SER A 38 -16.97 -7.67 -15.75
CA SER A 38 -16.47 -8.79 -14.94
C SER A 38 -15.74 -8.31 -13.68
N LEU A 39 -15.12 -7.13 -13.72
CA LEU A 39 -14.45 -6.54 -12.56
C LEU A 39 -15.47 -6.24 -11.45
N TYR A 40 -16.67 -5.80 -11.84
CA TYR A 40 -17.76 -5.51 -10.90
C TYR A 40 -18.28 -6.72 -10.11
N LYS A 41 -17.93 -7.95 -10.53
CA LYS A 41 -18.18 -9.17 -9.74
C LYS A 41 -17.23 -9.30 -8.55
N HIS A 42 -16.10 -8.60 -8.56
CA HIS A 42 -15.07 -8.65 -7.53
C HIS A 42 -15.05 -7.40 -6.65
N PHE A 43 -15.35 -6.23 -7.24
CA PHE A 43 -15.38 -4.94 -6.57
C PHE A 43 -16.50 -4.06 -7.13
N LYS A 44 -17.35 -3.51 -6.27
CA LYS A 44 -18.51 -2.68 -6.61
C LYS A 44 -18.13 -1.39 -7.35
N ASN A 45 -16.97 -0.82 -7.04
CA ASN A 45 -16.50 0.43 -7.62
C ASN A 45 -14.99 0.61 -7.44
N LYS A 46 -14.43 1.69 -7.99
CA LYS A 46 -13.00 2.04 -7.86
C LYS A 46 -12.57 2.25 -6.41
N GLN A 47 -13.45 2.84 -5.59
CA GLN A 47 -13.16 3.10 -4.18
C GLN A 47 -12.94 1.81 -3.39
N GLU A 48 -13.75 0.77 -3.61
CA GLU A 48 -13.57 -0.52 -2.93
C GLU A 48 -12.24 -1.21 -3.30
N ILE A 49 -11.77 -1.02 -4.54
CA ILE A 49 -10.44 -1.50 -4.97
C ILE A 49 -9.36 -0.76 -4.19
N PHE A 50 -9.47 0.56 -4.10
CA PHE A 50 -8.53 1.41 -3.38
C PHE A 50 -8.51 1.13 -1.87
N ASP A 51 -9.67 1.02 -1.24
CA ASP A 51 -9.81 0.64 0.17
C ASP A 51 -9.19 -0.73 0.43
N SER A 52 -9.34 -1.67 -0.51
CA SER A 52 -8.69 -2.97 -0.42
C SER A 52 -7.18 -2.87 -0.55
N CYS A 53 -6.65 -1.99 -1.42
CA CYS A 53 -5.20 -1.75 -1.53
C CYS A 53 -4.64 -1.18 -0.22
N ILE A 54 -5.35 -0.21 0.39
CA ILE A 54 -5.02 0.35 1.70
C ILE A 54 -4.99 -0.74 2.76
N LYS A 55 -6.04 -1.57 2.81
CA LYS A 55 -6.13 -2.67 3.77
C LYS A 55 -4.94 -3.63 3.63
N THR A 56 -4.61 -4.06 2.40
CA THR A 56 -3.48 -4.95 2.15
C THR A 56 -2.15 -4.32 2.53
N PHE A 57 -1.95 -3.02 2.25
CA PHE A 57 -0.77 -2.29 2.71
C PHE A 57 -0.64 -2.29 4.23
N TYR A 58 -1.72 -1.97 4.96
CA TYR A 58 -1.72 -1.99 6.43
C TYR A 58 -1.48 -3.39 7.01
N GLU A 59 -2.00 -4.44 6.37
CA GLU A 59 -1.73 -5.82 6.76
C GLU A 59 -0.25 -6.17 6.58
N ASN A 60 0.37 -5.81 5.46
CA ASN A 60 1.80 -6.02 5.23
C ASN A 60 2.67 -5.22 6.19
N MET A 61 2.34 -3.95 6.42
CA MET A 61 3.02 -3.09 7.39
C MET A 61 2.89 -3.65 8.80
N SER A 62 1.71 -4.15 9.17
CA SER A 62 1.48 -4.78 10.48
C SER A 62 2.32 -6.05 10.65
N LYS A 63 2.42 -6.89 9.61
CA LYS A 63 3.29 -8.07 9.62
C LYS A 63 4.76 -7.67 9.80
N LYS A 64 5.27 -6.74 8.98
CA LYS A 64 6.66 -6.27 9.07
C LYS A 64 6.97 -5.68 10.44
N ARG A 65 6.07 -4.86 10.97
CA ARG A 65 6.16 -4.29 12.33
C ARG A 65 6.26 -5.39 13.40
N ASN A 66 5.40 -6.41 13.33
CA ASN A 66 5.42 -7.51 14.29
C ASN A 66 6.71 -8.34 14.19
N THR A 67 7.21 -8.60 12.99
CA THR A 67 8.50 -9.28 12.77
C THR A 67 9.66 -8.53 13.41
N LEU A 68 9.66 -7.20 13.33
CA LEU A 68 10.69 -6.33 13.90
C LEU A 68 10.43 -5.96 15.37
N LEU A 69 9.37 -6.49 15.98
CA LEU A 69 8.95 -6.18 17.36
C LEU A 69 8.79 -4.68 17.60
N LEU A 70 8.31 -3.95 16.58
CA LEU A 70 8.11 -2.52 16.62
C LEU A 70 6.77 -2.16 17.30
N PRO A 71 6.66 -0.98 17.93
CA PRO A 71 5.48 -0.62 18.71
C PRO A 71 4.34 -0.29 17.74
N LYS A 72 3.10 -0.55 18.16
CA LYS A 72 1.92 -0.30 17.32
C LYS A 72 1.65 1.19 17.11
N ASN A 73 2.15 2.04 17.99
CA ASN A 73 1.93 3.48 18.04
C ASN A 73 3.22 4.22 18.46
N SER A 74 3.34 5.46 18.02
CA SER A 74 4.47 6.38 18.26
C SER A 74 4.67 6.80 19.71
N VAL A 75 3.77 6.37 20.60
CA VAL A 75 3.78 6.72 22.04
C VAL A 75 4.71 5.79 22.82
N ASN A 76 4.88 4.53 22.42
CA ASN A 76 5.73 3.59 23.13
C ASN A 76 7.12 3.47 22.47
N ASN A 77 8.00 4.43 22.77
CA ASN A 77 9.37 4.46 22.26
C ASN A 77 10.37 3.69 23.15
N GLU A 78 9.90 3.08 24.25
CA GLU A 78 10.76 2.33 25.19
C GLU A 78 11.49 1.18 24.51
N ILE A 79 10.87 0.61 23.46
CA ILE A 79 11.46 -0.48 22.69
C ILE A 79 12.79 -0.11 22.02
N TYR A 80 13.06 1.18 21.82
CA TYR A 80 14.28 1.69 21.20
C TYR A 80 15.35 2.04 22.25
N LEU A 81 14.96 2.33 23.50
CA LEU A 81 15.89 2.76 24.56
C LEU A 81 16.89 1.67 24.95
N HIS A 82 16.53 0.41 24.75
CA HIS A 82 17.35 -0.76 25.13
C HIS A 82 17.94 -1.51 23.93
N LYS A 83 17.86 -0.94 22.72
CA LYS A 83 18.38 -1.54 21.48
C LYS A 83 19.85 -1.17 21.30
N SER A 84 20.67 -2.12 20.89
CA SER A 84 22.06 -1.83 20.50
C SER A 84 22.09 -1.04 19.20
N ARG A 85 23.23 -0.41 18.89
CA ARG A 85 23.46 0.23 17.59
C ARG A 85 23.22 -0.74 16.43
N MET A 86 23.61 -2.01 16.58
CA MET A 86 23.43 -3.04 15.55
C MET A 86 21.95 -3.34 15.33
N ASP A 87 21.14 -3.41 16.40
CA ASP A 87 19.70 -3.62 16.27
C ASP A 87 19.02 -2.46 15.56
N ILE A 88 19.43 -1.22 15.86
CA ILE A 88 18.90 -0.03 15.20
C ILE A 88 19.25 -0.02 13.70
N ILE A 89 20.48 -0.38 13.34
CA ILE A 89 20.90 -0.50 11.94
C ILE A 89 20.07 -1.56 11.23
N HIS A 90 19.90 -2.73 11.86
CA HIS A 90 19.10 -3.81 11.29
C HIS A 90 17.64 -3.39 11.07
N ILE A 91 17.01 -2.77 12.06
CA ILE A 91 15.65 -2.22 11.93
C ILE A 91 15.57 -1.21 10.78
N ALA A 92 16.54 -0.29 10.68
CA ALA A 92 16.56 0.72 9.62
C ALA A 92 16.71 0.07 8.23
N GLN A 93 17.58 -0.93 8.09
CA GLN A 93 17.76 -1.68 6.84
C GLN A 93 16.48 -2.41 6.45
N GLU A 94 15.86 -3.14 7.38
CA GLU A 94 14.64 -3.90 7.16
C GLU A 94 13.45 -3.01 6.76
N LEU A 95 13.32 -1.84 7.38
CA LEU A 95 12.30 -0.86 7.02
C LEU A 95 12.60 -0.21 5.67
N PHE A 96 13.86 0.13 5.41
CA PHE A 96 14.27 0.71 4.14
C PHE A 96 14.00 -0.25 2.97
N GLU A 97 14.41 -1.50 3.09
CA GLU A 97 14.12 -2.55 2.11
C GLU A 97 12.62 -2.77 1.94
N PHE A 98 11.84 -2.80 3.03
CA PHE A 98 10.39 -2.92 2.93
C PHE A 98 9.78 -1.77 2.10
N TYR A 99 10.05 -0.51 2.45
CA TYR A 99 9.46 0.63 1.73
C TYR A 99 10.02 0.85 0.33
N LEU A 100 11.20 0.31 0.03
CA LEU A 100 11.86 0.45 -1.27
C LEU A 100 11.51 -0.70 -2.23
N LEU A 101 11.54 -1.94 -1.75
CA LEU A 101 11.54 -3.15 -2.56
C LEU A 101 10.24 -3.95 -2.48
N ASP A 102 9.47 -3.86 -1.38
CA ASP A 102 8.16 -4.52 -1.34
C ASP A 102 7.23 -3.90 -2.38
N GLU A 103 6.68 -4.73 -3.26
CA GLU A 103 5.89 -4.27 -4.40
C GLU A 103 4.66 -3.48 -3.95
N ILE A 104 4.02 -3.89 -2.86
CA ILE A 104 2.81 -3.25 -2.34
C ILE A 104 3.18 -1.95 -1.64
N ALA A 105 4.13 -1.99 -0.72
CA ALA A 105 4.54 -0.80 0.05
C ALA A 105 5.13 0.29 -0.84
N SER A 106 6.01 -0.08 -1.78
CA SER A 106 6.66 0.87 -2.68
C SER A 106 5.66 1.54 -3.63
N ASN A 107 4.72 0.77 -4.20
CA ASN A 107 3.69 1.31 -5.08
C ASN A 107 2.66 2.15 -4.30
N PHE A 108 2.28 1.73 -3.10
CA PHE A 108 1.41 2.53 -2.24
C PHE A 108 2.05 3.87 -1.88
N ARG A 109 3.35 3.87 -1.52
CA ARG A 109 4.10 5.11 -1.25
C ARG A 109 4.16 6.02 -2.48
N LYS A 110 4.41 5.48 -3.68
CA LYS A 110 4.44 6.24 -4.94
C LYS A 110 3.07 6.88 -5.24
N MET A 111 2.00 6.10 -5.13
CA MET A 111 0.62 6.58 -5.31
C MET A 111 0.33 7.75 -4.37
N LEU A 112 0.60 7.57 -3.07
CA LEU A 112 0.42 8.61 -2.07
C LEU A 112 1.15 9.91 -2.49
N LEU A 113 2.40 9.82 -2.93
CA LEU A 113 3.20 10.99 -3.32
C LEU A 113 2.60 11.75 -4.51
N ILE A 114 2.02 11.03 -5.49
CA ILE A 114 1.35 11.62 -6.65
C ILE A 114 0.08 12.36 -6.24
N ASP A 115 -0.72 11.75 -5.37
CA ASP A 115 -2.05 12.24 -5.02
C ASP A 115 -2.08 13.25 -3.86
N ARG A 116 -0.96 13.45 -3.16
CA ARG A 116 -0.81 14.39 -2.02
C ARG A 116 -1.34 15.81 -2.30
N TYR A 117 -1.29 16.25 -3.56
CA TYR A 117 -1.77 17.58 -3.94
C TYR A 117 -3.03 17.55 -4.82
N LYS A 118 -3.55 16.36 -5.14
CA LYS A 118 -4.67 16.17 -6.05
C LYS A 118 -5.98 15.82 -5.35
N ASP A 119 -5.93 15.08 -4.23
CA ASP A 119 -7.14 14.58 -3.56
C ASP A 119 -7.11 14.82 -2.03
N ARG A 120 -8.06 15.61 -1.53
CA ARG A 120 -8.20 15.91 -0.08
C ARG A 120 -8.51 14.66 0.75
N ASN A 121 -9.15 13.64 0.19
CA ASN A 121 -9.46 12.41 0.91
C ASN A 121 -8.22 11.52 1.09
N ILE A 122 -7.30 11.53 0.11
CA ILE A 122 -6.01 10.83 0.20
C ILE A 122 -5.08 11.55 1.19
N ASN A 123 -5.22 12.87 1.35
CA ASN A 123 -4.48 13.64 2.36
C ASN A 123 -4.75 13.18 3.79
N ARG A 124 -5.95 12.68 4.10
CA ARG A 124 -6.26 12.11 5.42
C ARG A 124 -5.50 10.82 5.72
N LEU A 125 -4.87 10.17 4.74
CA LEU A 125 -4.01 8.99 4.96
C LEU A 125 -2.60 9.37 5.41
N TYR A 126 -2.27 10.67 5.41
CA TYR A 126 -0.99 11.21 5.88
C TYR A 126 -1.07 11.83 7.29
N GLU A 127 -2.28 12.01 7.81
CA GLU A 127 -2.58 12.52 9.15
C GLU A 127 -2.77 11.36 10.14
#